data_AF-F2QYT4-F1
#
_entry.id   AF-F2QYT4-F1
#
_cell.length_a   1.000
_cell.length_b   1.000
_cell.length_c   1.000
_cell.angle_alpha   90.00
_cell.angle_beta   90.00
_cell.angle_gamma   90.00
#
_symmetry.space_group_name_H-M   'P 1'
#
loop_
_entity.id
_entity.type
_entity.pdbx_description
1 polymer ?
#
loop_
_entity_poly.entity_id
_entity_poly.type
_entity_poly.pdbx_seq_one_letter_code
_entity_poly.pdbx_strand_id
1 'polypeptide(L)'
;MVSYKVLSGGVYSPLPTFFKNDAKKSLDLEAQVAHARHLYDSGIKGILVGGSIGEAIHLTEEERLTLIRTLHKAVPEFTIIAGVIGYCIEDIIRQISVSKENGASYSVILVPGYYGPSLVSQKGIISWFNSIADKAELPIILYNYPGVQNGIQLTFDSYKELSRHEKIVGCKLTHYDFTLYTLVGKSTELRDNNFSPFAGVGQVLVPALSVGIEGVIDGLSTVFPKSMIHLFNLYQEGKTEEASKLQELVTAVNEMTAVLNLLGIKYAIKHRFGLGESLVGRPPLDQEIDITVWDKHYEDFKKLEALEESL
;
A
#
# COMPACT_ATOMS: atom_id res chain seq x y z
N MET A 1 -29.81 -1.95 -0.85
CA MET A 1 -28.46 -2.41 -0.47
C MET A 1 -27.54 -1.21 -0.57
N VAL A 2 -26.77 -0.93 0.48
CA VAL A 2 -25.75 0.12 0.43
C VAL A 2 -24.59 -0.46 -0.39
N SER A 3 -24.41 0.00 -1.62
CA SER A 3 -23.22 -0.38 -2.41
C SER A 3 -22.02 0.34 -1.80
N TYR A 4 -21.11 -0.41 -1.16
CA TYR A 4 -19.85 0.13 -0.66
C TYR A 4 -19.01 0.61 -1.84
N LYS A 5 -18.42 1.79 -1.76
CA LYS A 5 -17.63 2.34 -2.86
C LYS A 5 -16.28 1.61 -2.95
N VAL A 6 -15.92 1.10 -4.12
CA VAL A 6 -14.54 0.69 -4.43
C VAL A 6 -13.60 1.90 -4.40
N LEU A 7 -12.30 1.64 -4.24
CA LEU A 7 -11.29 2.65 -4.52
C LEU A 7 -11.36 3.04 -6.00
N SER A 8 -11.32 4.34 -6.30
CA SER A 8 -11.20 4.78 -7.69
C SER A 8 -9.80 4.47 -8.22
N GLY A 9 -9.70 4.12 -9.50
CA GLY A 9 -8.40 3.93 -10.16
C GLY A 9 -7.46 5.13 -9.99
N GLY A 10 -6.16 4.83 -9.84
CA GLY A 10 -5.12 5.83 -9.61
C GLY A 10 -4.00 5.37 -8.69
N VAL A 11 -3.28 6.34 -8.12
CA VAL A 11 -2.10 6.10 -7.29
C VAL A 11 -2.41 6.39 -5.82
N TYR A 12 -2.06 5.44 -4.97
CA TYR A 12 -2.18 5.50 -3.52
C TYR A 12 -0.83 5.21 -2.88
N SER A 13 -0.59 5.77 -1.69
CA SER A 13 0.72 5.69 -1.04
C SER A 13 0.65 4.98 0.32
N PRO A 14 1.36 3.87 0.53
CA PRO A 14 1.55 3.31 1.86
C PRO A 14 2.55 4.18 2.64
N LEU A 15 2.08 4.92 3.64
CA LEU A 15 2.92 5.84 4.40
C LEU A 15 3.91 5.08 5.27
N PRO A 16 5.20 5.45 5.26
CA PRO A 16 6.11 5.04 6.32
C PRO A 16 5.73 5.76 7.62
N THR A 17 6.04 5.14 8.75
CA THR A 17 5.85 5.79 10.04
C THR A 17 7.12 6.58 10.40
N PHE A 18 6.98 7.89 10.61
CA PHE A 18 8.09 8.70 11.08
C PHE A 18 8.22 8.60 12.59
N PHE A 19 9.46 8.42 13.06
CA PHE A 19 9.81 8.40 14.47
C PHE A 19 10.79 9.50 14.78
N LYS A 20 10.69 10.05 15.99
CA LYS A 20 11.68 10.95 16.58
C LYS A 20 12.97 10.20 16.88
N ASN A 21 14.08 10.92 16.94
CA ASN A 21 15.36 10.34 17.36
C ASN A 21 15.52 10.31 18.90
N ASP A 22 14.47 9.86 19.60
CA ASP A 22 14.51 9.62 21.03
C ASP A 22 14.67 8.13 21.36
N ALA A 23 14.96 7.82 22.62
CA ALA A 23 15.18 6.45 23.08
C ALA A 23 13.97 5.52 22.88
N LYS A 24 12.75 6.06 22.75
CA LYS A 24 11.52 5.29 22.57
C LYS A 24 11.08 5.21 21.12
N LYS A 25 11.77 5.89 20.19
CA LYS A 25 11.32 6.11 18.82
C LYS A 25 9.85 6.54 18.83
N SER A 26 9.52 7.60 19.58
CA SER A 26 8.15 8.12 19.64
C SER A 26 7.70 8.65 18.28
N LEU A 27 6.39 8.72 18.04
CA LEU A 27 5.84 9.18 16.76
C LEU A 27 6.25 10.63 16.44
N ASP A 28 6.72 10.84 15.21
CA ASP A 28 6.94 12.18 14.65
C ASP A 28 5.72 12.60 13.82
N LEU A 29 4.70 13.09 14.52
CA LEU A 29 3.43 13.48 13.92
C LEU A 29 3.53 14.73 13.04
N GLU A 30 4.50 15.61 13.30
CA GLU A 30 4.72 16.81 12.48
C GLU A 30 5.25 16.41 11.10
N ALA A 31 6.27 15.55 11.04
CA ALA A 31 6.75 15.00 9.78
C ALA A 31 5.66 14.19 9.06
N GLN A 32 4.87 13.42 9.80
CA GLN A 32 3.77 12.63 9.23
C GLN A 32 2.73 13.50 8.53
N VAL A 33 2.32 14.61 9.16
CA VAL A 33 1.35 15.56 8.58
C VAL A 33 1.95 16.32 7.41
N ALA A 34 3.20 16.78 7.52
CA ALA A 34 3.88 17.49 6.44
C ALA A 34 3.98 16.62 5.18
N HIS A 35 4.38 15.35 5.35
CA HIS A 35 4.48 14.40 4.25
C HIS A 35 3.11 14.08 3.64
N ALA A 36 2.08 13.82 4.47
CA ALA A 36 0.75 13.53 3.96
C ALA A 36 0.14 14.70 3.19
N ARG A 37 0.35 15.95 3.63
CA ARG A 37 -0.07 17.14 2.88
C ARG A 37 0.62 17.23 1.53
N HIS A 38 1.93 17.02 1.49
CA HIS A 38 2.67 17.00 0.24
C HIS A 38 2.12 15.96 -0.75
N LEU A 39 1.81 14.75 -0.28
CA LEU A 39 1.22 13.72 -1.14
C LEU A 39 -0.19 14.10 -1.63
N TYR A 40 -1.02 14.65 -0.75
CA TYR A 40 -2.36 15.12 -1.12
C TYR A 40 -2.29 16.23 -2.18
N ASP A 41 -1.45 17.24 -1.95
CA ASP A 41 -1.25 18.37 -2.87
C ASP A 41 -0.66 17.92 -4.22
N SER A 42 0.09 16.82 -4.23
CA SER A 42 0.63 16.21 -5.45
C SER A 42 -0.40 15.40 -6.24
N GLY A 43 -1.60 15.17 -5.69
CA GLY A 43 -2.70 14.48 -6.36
C GLY A 43 -2.82 12.98 -6.05
N ILE A 44 -2.12 12.48 -5.03
CA ILE A 44 -2.30 11.09 -4.56
C ILE A 44 -3.75 10.91 -4.10
N LYS A 45 -4.39 9.80 -4.49
CA LYS A 45 -5.83 9.55 -4.25
C LYS A 45 -6.15 9.18 -2.80
N GLY A 46 -5.20 8.53 -2.12
CA GLY A 46 -5.33 8.12 -0.74
C GLY A 46 -4.04 7.56 -0.17
N ILE A 47 -4.03 7.41 1.15
CA ILE A 47 -2.89 6.92 1.91
C ILE A 47 -3.26 5.65 2.68
N LEU A 48 -2.34 4.70 2.70
CA LEU A 48 -2.41 3.53 3.56
C LEU A 48 -1.57 3.78 4.82
N VAL A 49 -2.24 3.88 5.97
CA VAL A 49 -1.62 4.05 7.30
C VAL A 49 -1.52 2.70 7.99
N GLY A 50 -0.35 2.37 8.54
CA GLY A 50 -0.16 1.09 9.23
C GLY A 50 -0.15 -0.12 8.29
N GLY A 51 0.39 0.02 7.07
CA GLY A 51 0.75 -1.12 6.21
C GLY A 51 2.15 -1.66 6.51
N SER A 52 2.68 -2.56 5.67
CA SER A 52 4.05 -3.10 5.84
C SER A 52 5.12 -2.00 5.83
N ILE A 53 5.04 -1.04 4.89
CA ILE A 53 5.91 0.15 4.85
C ILE A 53 5.72 1.04 6.09
N GLY A 54 4.49 1.11 6.61
CA GLY A 54 4.15 1.82 7.83
C GLY A 54 4.52 1.10 9.12
N GLU A 55 5.29 0.01 9.05
CA GLU A 55 5.76 -0.76 10.20
C GLU A 55 4.63 -1.24 11.14
N ALA A 56 3.48 -1.61 10.56
CA ALA A 56 2.24 -1.89 11.29
C ALA A 56 2.38 -2.75 12.56
N ILE A 57 3.19 -3.80 12.49
CA ILE A 57 3.40 -4.78 13.58
C ILE A 57 4.30 -4.25 14.71
N HIS A 58 5.01 -3.14 14.47
CA HIS A 58 5.86 -2.46 15.47
C HIS A 58 5.15 -1.26 16.11
N LEU A 59 3.88 -1.04 15.78
CA LEU A 59 3.05 0.00 16.37
C LEU A 59 2.09 -0.63 17.36
N THR A 60 1.90 0.04 18.49
CA THR A 60 0.74 -0.21 19.35
C THR A 60 -0.53 0.21 18.60
N GLU A 61 -1.69 -0.27 19.05
CA GLU A 61 -2.95 0.18 18.48
C GLU A 61 -3.15 1.69 18.64
N GLU A 62 -2.89 2.24 19.83
CA GLU A 62 -3.06 3.66 20.08
C GLU A 62 -2.17 4.52 19.17
N GLU A 63 -0.95 4.05 18.85
CA GLU A 63 -0.10 4.73 17.88
C GLU A 63 -0.71 4.73 16.47
N ARG A 64 -1.26 3.60 16.02
CA ARG A 64 -1.98 3.53 14.73
C ARG A 64 -3.18 4.47 14.71
N LEU A 65 -4.00 4.46 15.76
CA LEU A 65 -5.17 5.35 15.87
C LEU A 65 -4.78 6.82 15.95
N THR A 66 -3.69 7.14 16.65
CA THR A 66 -3.15 8.50 16.70
C THR A 66 -2.68 8.95 15.33
N LEU A 67 -2.01 8.11 14.54
CA LEU A 67 -1.64 8.44 13.15
C LEU A 67 -2.89 8.70 12.29
N ILE A 68 -3.87 7.79 12.31
CA ILE A 68 -5.11 7.92 11.53
C ILE A 68 -5.85 9.21 11.89
N ARG A 69 -6.12 9.45 13.18
CA ARG A 69 -6.85 10.63 13.67
C ARG A 69 -6.11 11.93 13.37
N THR A 70 -4.79 11.93 13.51
CA THR A 70 -3.97 13.12 13.24
C THR A 70 -3.99 13.48 11.76
N LEU A 71 -3.83 12.47 10.89
CA LEU A 71 -3.86 12.65 9.44
C LEU A 71 -5.26 13.06 8.95
N HIS A 72 -6.31 12.42 9.46
CA HIS A 72 -7.69 12.79 9.13
C HIS A 72 -8.01 14.23 9.54
N LYS A 73 -7.56 14.66 10.74
CA LYS A 73 -7.74 16.06 11.17
C LYS A 73 -6.96 17.04 10.31
N ALA A 74 -5.77 16.66 9.85
CA ALA A 74 -4.88 17.56 9.12
C ALA A 74 -5.24 17.71 7.63
N VAL A 75 -5.81 16.66 7.02
CA VAL A 75 -6.26 16.62 5.62
C VAL A 75 -7.58 15.80 5.52
N PRO A 76 -8.73 16.37 5.92
CA PRO A 76 -10.00 15.64 6.05
C PRO A 76 -10.49 14.95 4.77
N GLU A 77 -10.13 15.49 3.61
CA GLU A 77 -10.52 15.00 2.29
C GLU A 77 -9.64 13.83 1.80
N PHE A 78 -8.52 13.57 2.46
CA PHE A 78 -7.60 12.53 2.03
C PHE A 78 -8.13 11.15 2.43
N THR A 79 -8.36 10.28 1.45
CA THR A 79 -8.82 8.92 1.72
C THR A 79 -7.80 8.15 2.53
N ILE A 80 -8.17 7.71 3.73
CA ILE A 80 -7.33 6.88 4.60
C ILE A 80 -7.76 5.42 4.50
N ILE A 81 -6.81 4.56 4.14
CA ILE A 81 -6.90 3.10 4.22
C ILE A 81 -6.16 2.67 5.49
N ALA A 82 -6.86 2.07 6.45
CA ALA A 82 -6.27 1.56 7.67
C ALA A 82 -5.71 0.15 7.44
N GLY A 83 -4.42 -0.04 7.69
CA GLY A 83 -3.83 -1.36 7.77
C GLY A 83 -4.19 -2.04 9.08
N VAL A 84 -4.78 -3.23 8.97
CA VAL A 84 -5.22 -4.03 10.12
C VAL A 84 -4.27 -5.20 10.31
N ILE A 85 -3.86 -5.44 11.55
CA ILE A 85 -2.86 -6.45 11.89
C ILE A 85 -3.45 -7.62 12.66
N GLY A 86 -2.76 -8.77 12.61
CA GLY A 86 -3.10 -9.95 13.38
C GLY A 86 -4.02 -10.93 12.64
N TYR A 87 -4.42 -11.99 13.35
CA TYR A 87 -5.21 -13.09 12.79
C TYR A 87 -6.49 -13.42 13.58
N CYS A 88 -6.66 -12.81 14.76
CA CYS A 88 -7.86 -12.98 15.58
C CYS A 88 -9.00 -12.16 14.98
N ILE A 89 -10.11 -12.84 14.65
CA ILE A 89 -11.26 -12.24 13.96
C ILE A 89 -11.86 -11.11 14.80
N GLU A 90 -12.05 -11.35 16.10
CA GLU A 90 -12.62 -10.39 17.04
C GLU A 90 -11.77 -9.12 17.15
N ASP A 91 -10.44 -9.29 17.22
CA ASP A 91 -9.52 -8.16 17.31
C ASP A 91 -9.47 -7.37 15.99
N ILE A 92 -9.51 -8.05 14.84
CA ILE A 92 -9.57 -7.40 13.52
C ILE A 92 -10.86 -6.58 13.38
N ILE A 93 -12.02 -7.15 13.73
CA ILE A 93 -13.31 -6.44 13.69
C ILE A 93 -13.24 -5.19 14.58
N ARG A 94 -12.69 -5.32 15.79
CA ARG A 94 -12.49 -4.20 16.71
C ARG A 94 -11.59 -3.13 16.10
N GLN A 95 -10.42 -3.51 15.57
CA GLN A 95 -9.48 -2.60 14.90
C GLN A 95 -10.13 -1.84 13.72
N ILE A 96 -10.96 -2.51 12.92
CA ILE A 96 -11.73 -1.88 11.83
C ILE A 96 -12.69 -0.82 12.38
N SER A 97 -13.46 -1.16 13.42
CA SER A 97 -14.41 -0.24 14.06
C SER A 97 -13.71 1.01 14.59
N VAL A 98 -12.66 0.84 15.40
CA VAL A 98 -11.95 2.00 15.98
C VAL A 98 -11.20 2.81 14.92
N SER A 99 -10.74 2.19 13.83
CA SER A 99 -10.12 2.92 12.71
C SER A 99 -11.14 3.81 12.00
N LYS A 100 -12.36 3.32 11.78
CA LYS A 100 -13.47 4.10 11.21
C LYS A 100 -13.81 5.30 12.08
N GLU A 101 -13.94 5.11 13.39
CA GLU A 101 -14.22 6.18 14.35
C GLU A 101 -13.16 7.29 14.32
N ASN A 102 -11.92 6.95 13.94
CA ASN A 102 -10.81 7.89 13.84
C ASN A 102 -10.61 8.48 12.42
N GLY A 103 -11.46 8.12 11.44
CA GLY A 103 -11.49 8.74 10.11
C GLY A 103 -10.98 7.86 8.96
N ALA A 104 -10.75 6.56 9.17
CA ALA A 104 -10.45 5.64 8.07
C ALA A 104 -11.70 5.36 7.22
N SER A 105 -11.53 5.28 5.90
CA SER A 105 -12.59 4.99 4.93
C SER A 105 -12.57 3.54 4.44
N TYR A 106 -11.42 2.89 4.55
CA TYR A 106 -11.19 1.51 4.10
C TYR A 106 -10.31 0.79 5.12
N SER A 107 -10.37 -0.53 5.11
CA SER A 107 -9.41 -1.40 5.78
C SER A 107 -8.65 -2.25 4.76
N VAL A 108 -7.38 -2.50 5.01
CA VAL A 108 -6.59 -3.44 4.23
C VAL A 108 -6.03 -4.52 5.14
N ILE A 109 -6.25 -5.78 4.77
CA ILE A 109 -6.01 -6.92 5.65
C ILE A 109 -5.14 -7.93 4.89
N LEU A 110 -3.99 -8.23 5.48
CA LEU A 110 -3.02 -9.17 4.95
C LEU A 110 -3.57 -10.59 5.04
N VAL A 111 -3.40 -11.37 3.97
CA VAL A 111 -3.81 -12.78 3.93
C VAL A 111 -3.10 -13.55 5.06
N PRO A 112 -3.80 -14.36 5.86
CA PRO A 112 -3.23 -14.98 7.05
C PRO A 112 -2.26 -16.11 6.67
N GLY A 113 -0.98 -15.98 7.04
CA GLY A 113 0.06 -16.93 6.63
C GLY A 113 1.05 -17.34 7.72
N TYR A 114 0.85 -16.96 8.98
CA TYR A 114 1.75 -17.35 10.08
C TYR A 114 1.97 -18.87 10.19
N TYR A 115 0.90 -19.67 10.07
CA TYR A 115 1.00 -21.14 10.10
C TYR A 115 1.43 -21.77 8.76
N GLY A 116 1.65 -20.96 7.73
CA GLY A 116 2.11 -21.42 6.41
C GLY A 116 1.12 -22.31 5.65
N PRO A 117 1.50 -22.74 4.44
CA PRO A 117 0.63 -23.49 3.52
C PRO A 117 0.29 -24.91 3.98
N SER A 118 1.02 -25.46 4.96
CA SER A 118 0.75 -26.80 5.49
C SER A 118 -0.52 -26.86 6.35
N LEU A 119 -0.89 -25.75 7.00
CA LEU A 119 -2.05 -25.67 7.89
C LEU A 119 -3.13 -24.70 7.38
N VAL A 120 -2.76 -23.73 6.56
CA VAL A 120 -3.70 -22.74 6.03
C VAL A 120 -4.15 -23.11 4.61
N SER A 121 -5.40 -23.56 4.48
CA SER A 121 -6.03 -23.86 3.19
C SER A 121 -6.77 -22.65 2.60
N GLN A 122 -6.96 -22.61 1.27
CA GLN A 122 -7.77 -21.58 0.62
C GLN A 122 -9.19 -21.49 1.19
N LYS A 123 -9.83 -22.64 1.46
CA LYS A 123 -11.16 -22.68 2.10
C LYS A 123 -11.14 -22.03 3.49
N GLY A 124 -10.09 -22.28 4.27
CA GLY A 124 -9.88 -21.65 5.57
C GLY A 124 -9.73 -20.13 5.46
N ILE A 125 -8.91 -19.66 4.51
CA ILE A 125 -8.73 -18.23 4.25
C ILE A 125 -10.07 -17.57 3.84
N ILE A 126 -10.84 -18.20 2.95
CA ILE A 126 -12.15 -17.69 2.52
C ILE A 126 -13.10 -17.57 3.72
N SER A 127 -13.20 -18.64 4.52
CA SER A 127 -14.04 -18.64 5.73
C SER A 127 -13.64 -17.57 6.73
N TRP A 128 -12.33 -17.35 6.91
CA TRP A 128 -11.79 -16.35 7.81
C TRP A 128 -12.11 -14.92 7.36
N PHE A 129 -11.89 -14.60 6.08
CA PHE A 129 -12.23 -13.29 5.53
C PHE A 129 -13.75 -13.03 5.56
N ASN A 130 -14.59 -14.01 5.23
CA ASN A 130 -16.05 -13.86 5.33
C ASN A 130 -16.48 -13.59 6.77
N SER A 131 -15.91 -14.30 7.76
CA SER A 131 -16.23 -14.07 9.17
C SER A 131 -15.89 -12.66 9.66
N ILE A 132 -14.85 -12.05 9.09
CA ILE A 132 -14.50 -10.64 9.33
C ILE A 132 -15.48 -9.73 8.59
N ALA A 133 -15.68 -9.96 7.29
CA ALA A 133 -16.47 -9.10 6.42
C ALA A 133 -17.95 -9.02 6.82
N ASP A 134 -18.52 -10.10 7.36
CA ASP A 134 -19.89 -10.14 7.90
C ASP A 134 -20.11 -9.03 8.94
N LYS A 135 -19.08 -8.75 9.76
CA LYS A 135 -19.14 -7.83 10.90
C LYS A 135 -18.35 -6.53 10.71
N ALA A 136 -17.51 -6.44 9.68
CA ALA A 136 -16.68 -5.26 9.44
C ALA A 136 -17.53 -4.01 9.17
N GLU A 137 -17.09 -2.87 9.69
CA GLU A 137 -17.76 -1.58 9.50
C GLU A 137 -17.18 -0.73 8.38
N LEU A 138 -16.04 -1.15 7.81
CA LEU A 138 -15.39 -0.56 6.66
C LEU A 138 -15.32 -1.57 5.51
N PRO A 139 -15.26 -1.09 4.26
CA PRO A 139 -14.86 -1.93 3.14
C PRO A 139 -13.46 -2.51 3.35
N ILE A 140 -13.26 -3.73 2.88
CA ILE A 140 -12.03 -4.53 3.03
C ILE A 140 -11.33 -4.66 1.69
N ILE A 141 -10.03 -4.38 1.70
CA ILE A 141 -9.11 -4.64 0.62
C ILE A 141 -8.26 -5.85 1.03
N LEU A 142 -8.29 -6.91 0.21
CA LEU A 142 -7.49 -8.10 0.42
C LEU A 142 -6.03 -7.80 0.10
N TYR A 143 -5.10 -8.00 1.03
CA TYR A 143 -3.69 -7.74 0.79
C TYR A 143 -2.93 -9.05 0.60
N ASN A 144 -2.55 -9.31 -0.65
CA ASN A 144 -1.83 -10.51 -1.06
C ASN A 144 -0.33 -10.22 -1.16
N TYR A 145 0.43 -10.56 -0.13
CA TYR A 145 1.88 -10.36 -0.07
C TYR A 145 2.59 -11.61 0.47
N PRO A 146 2.81 -12.64 -0.38
CA PRO A 146 3.35 -13.93 0.05
C PRO A 146 4.73 -13.85 0.71
N GLY A 147 5.55 -12.87 0.30
CA GLY A 147 6.92 -12.68 0.80
C GLY A 147 7.02 -12.43 2.31
N VAL A 148 5.94 -11.94 2.94
CA VAL A 148 5.87 -11.74 4.41
C VAL A 148 4.85 -12.67 5.07
N GLN A 149 4.32 -13.65 4.34
CA GLN A 149 3.23 -14.55 4.77
C GLN A 149 3.55 -16.02 4.47
N ASN A 150 4.82 -16.42 4.63
CA ASN A 150 5.28 -17.81 4.42
C ASN A 150 4.85 -18.40 3.06
N GLY A 151 4.81 -17.59 2.01
CA GLY A 151 4.43 -18.03 0.67
C GLY A 151 2.93 -18.26 0.46
N ILE A 152 2.07 -17.95 1.44
CA ILE A 152 0.62 -18.00 1.23
C ILE A 152 0.21 -16.96 0.19
N GLN A 153 -0.51 -17.44 -0.83
CA GLN A 153 -1.05 -16.63 -1.90
C GLN A 153 -2.52 -17.03 -2.15
N LEU A 154 -3.38 -16.04 -2.38
CA LEU A 154 -4.76 -16.31 -2.83
C LEU A 154 -4.77 -16.82 -4.27
N THR A 155 -5.59 -17.83 -4.54
CA THR A 155 -5.89 -18.29 -5.90
C THR A 155 -6.97 -17.41 -6.55
N PHE A 156 -7.09 -17.47 -7.87
CA PHE A 156 -8.18 -16.79 -8.58
C PHE A 156 -9.58 -17.24 -8.13
N ASP A 157 -9.76 -18.54 -7.84
CA ASP A 157 -11.03 -19.05 -7.29
C ASP A 157 -11.34 -18.42 -5.94
N SER A 158 -10.35 -18.22 -5.07
CA SER A 158 -10.55 -17.52 -3.81
C SER A 158 -10.97 -16.07 -4.00
N TYR A 159 -10.43 -15.35 -5.00
CA TYR A 159 -10.89 -13.99 -5.32
C TYR A 159 -12.33 -13.97 -5.81
N LYS A 160 -12.74 -14.91 -6.69
CA LYS A 160 -14.13 -15.01 -7.13
C LYS A 160 -15.08 -15.20 -5.95
N GLU A 161 -14.80 -16.18 -5.09
CA GLU A 161 -15.65 -16.46 -3.92
C GLU A 161 -15.69 -15.27 -2.95
N LEU A 162 -14.56 -14.65 -2.64
CA LEU A 162 -14.50 -13.50 -1.73
C LEU A 162 -15.15 -12.24 -2.29
N SER A 163 -15.04 -12.00 -3.60
CA SER A 163 -15.66 -10.81 -4.23
C SER A 163 -17.18 -10.78 -4.11
N ARG A 164 -17.84 -11.93 -3.93
CA ARG A 164 -19.30 -12.00 -3.74
C ARG A 164 -19.78 -11.33 -2.46
N HIS A 165 -18.88 -11.10 -1.50
CA HIS A 165 -19.22 -10.42 -0.25
C HIS A 165 -19.17 -8.90 -0.43
N GLU A 166 -20.29 -8.20 -0.21
CA GLU A 166 -20.45 -6.76 -0.51
C GLU A 166 -19.41 -5.81 0.12
N LYS A 167 -18.83 -6.20 1.27
CA LYS A 167 -17.76 -5.44 1.95
C LYS A 167 -16.35 -5.75 1.45
N ILE A 168 -16.14 -6.77 0.63
CA ILE A 168 -14.82 -7.08 0.07
C ILE A 168 -14.73 -6.40 -1.31
N VAL A 169 -14.09 -5.23 -1.34
CA VAL A 169 -14.20 -4.29 -2.46
C VAL A 169 -12.96 -4.25 -3.35
N GLY A 170 -11.95 -5.05 -3.07
CA GLY A 170 -10.74 -5.05 -3.88
C GLY A 170 -9.58 -5.85 -3.32
N CYS A 171 -8.44 -5.75 -3.99
CA CYS A 171 -7.19 -6.31 -3.50
C CYS A 171 -5.98 -5.44 -3.80
N LYS A 172 -4.92 -5.67 -3.02
CA LYS A 172 -3.58 -5.18 -3.24
C LYS A 172 -2.67 -6.39 -3.54
N LEU A 173 -2.18 -6.50 -4.77
CA LEU A 173 -1.32 -7.59 -5.24
C LEU A 173 0.15 -7.20 -5.10
N THR A 174 0.85 -7.69 -4.07
CA THR A 174 2.29 -7.41 -3.84
C THR A 174 3.11 -8.66 -4.11
N HIS A 175 3.19 -9.00 -5.39
CA HIS A 175 3.93 -10.12 -5.96
C HIS A 175 4.03 -9.95 -7.48
N TYR A 176 4.79 -10.82 -8.14
CA TYR A 176 5.04 -10.78 -9.59
C TYR A 176 4.36 -11.92 -10.39
N ASP A 177 3.38 -12.60 -9.79
CA ASP A 177 2.51 -13.54 -10.52
C ASP A 177 1.54 -12.79 -11.48
N PHE A 178 2.01 -12.50 -12.69
CA PHE A 178 1.23 -11.84 -13.73
C PHE A 178 0.06 -12.67 -14.29
N THR A 179 0.09 -13.99 -14.11
CA THR A 179 -1.06 -14.84 -14.45
C THR A 179 -2.25 -14.44 -13.59
N LEU A 180 -2.03 -14.30 -12.27
CA LEU A 180 -3.07 -13.86 -11.35
C LEU A 180 -3.52 -12.42 -11.62
N TYR A 181 -2.60 -11.51 -11.95
CA TYR A 181 -2.96 -10.13 -12.33
C TYR A 181 -3.92 -10.13 -13.53
N THR A 182 -3.65 -10.97 -14.53
CA THR A 182 -4.49 -11.07 -15.73
C THR A 182 -5.87 -11.63 -15.40
N LEU A 183 -5.92 -12.72 -14.64
CA LEU A 183 -7.19 -13.35 -14.26
C LEU A 183 -8.05 -12.41 -13.42
N VAL A 184 -7.46 -11.72 -12.44
CA VAL A 184 -8.16 -10.78 -11.57
C VAL A 184 -8.59 -9.52 -12.35
N GLY A 185 -7.68 -8.87 -13.07
CA GLY A 185 -7.97 -7.60 -13.76
C GLY A 185 -8.92 -7.71 -14.96
N LYS A 186 -8.92 -8.84 -15.68
CA LYS A 186 -9.86 -9.06 -16.80
C LYS A 186 -11.18 -9.70 -16.39
N SER A 187 -11.34 -10.14 -15.15
CA SER A 187 -12.58 -10.81 -14.71
C SER A 187 -13.77 -9.85 -14.72
N THR A 188 -14.77 -10.13 -15.55
CA THR A 188 -16.06 -9.43 -15.49
C THR A 188 -16.84 -9.78 -14.24
N GLU A 189 -16.75 -11.03 -13.76
CA GLU A 189 -17.42 -11.46 -12.52
C GLU A 189 -16.96 -10.63 -11.30
N LEU A 190 -15.65 -10.37 -11.17
CA LEU A 190 -15.15 -9.52 -10.08
C LEU A 190 -15.66 -8.08 -10.22
N ARG A 191 -15.65 -7.53 -11.43
CA ARG A 191 -16.15 -6.18 -11.71
C ARG A 191 -17.64 -6.04 -11.40
N ASP A 192 -18.44 -7.01 -11.81
CA ASP A 192 -19.89 -7.05 -11.56
C ASP A 192 -20.19 -7.17 -10.06
N ASN A 193 -19.28 -7.78 -9.31
CA ASN A 193 -19.31 -7.82 -7.83
C ASN A 193 -18.74 -6.55 -7.16
N ASN A 194 -18.47 -5.48 -7.92
CA ASN A 194 -17.93 -4.21 -7.39
C ASN A 194 -16.59 -4.41 -6.65
N PHE A 195 -15.64 -5.04 -7.33
CA PHE A 195 -14.30 -5.33 -6.83
C PHE A 195 -13.22 -4.66 -7.70
N SER A 196 -12.33 -3.90 -7.08
CA SER A 196 -11.26 -3.15 -7.77
C SER A 196 -9.85 -3.65 -7.37
N PRO A 197 -9.08 -4.22 -8.31
CA PRO A 197 -7.74 -4.72 -8.03
C PRO A 197 -6.65 -3.66 -8.24
N PHE A 198 -5.69 -3.61 -7.32
CA PHE A 198 -4.53 -2.72 -7.34
C PHE A 198 -3.21 -3.50 -7.30
N ALA A 199 -2.22 -3.04 -8.03
CA ALA A 199 -0.85 -3.49 -7.85
C ALA A 199 -0.29 -2.92 -6.53
N GLY A 200 0.55 -3.68 -5.85
CA GLY A 200 1.28 -3.23 -4.66
C GLY A 200 2.76 -2.98 -4.92
N VAL A 201 3.18 -3.09 -6.19
CA VAL A 201 4.56 -2.94 -6.66
C VAL A 201 4.57 -1.99 -7.87
N GLY A 202 5.22 -0.83 -7.73
CA GLY A 202 5.30 0.19 -8.78
C GLY A 202 6.22 -0.19 -9.96
N GLN A 203 7.10 -1.18 -9.76
CA GLN A 203 8.00 -1.76 -10.79
C GLN A 203 7.26 -2.23 -12.05
N VAL A 204 5.96 -2.49 -11.94
CA VAL A 204 5.18 -3.18 -12.96
C VAL A 204 3.82 -2.53 -13.17
N LEU A 205 3.71 -1.22 -12.91
CA LEU A 205 2.45 -0.47 -13.03
C LEU A 205 1.86 -0.57 -14.44
N VAL A 206 2.61 -0.23 -15.49
CA VAL A 206 2.14 -0.30 -16.89
C VAL A 206 1.73 -1.72 -17.31
N PRO A 207 2.54 -2.78 -17.07
CA PRO A 207 2.11 -4.15 -17.27
C PRO A 207 0.81 -4.50 -16.53
N ALA A 208 0.66 -4.08 -15.27
CA ALA A 208 -0.55 -4.32 -14.48
C ALA A 208 -1.78 -3.62 -15.07
N LEU A 209 -1.66 -2.34 -15.44
CA LEU A 209 -2.76 -1.58 -16.06
C LEU A 209 -3.23 -2.23 -17.37
N SER A 210 -2.30 -2.79 -18.16
CA SER A 210 -2.64 -3.47 -19.42
C SER A 210 -3.58 -4.66 -19.29
N VAL A 211 -3.57 -5.30 -18.12
CA VAL A 211 -4.42 -6.44 -17.82
C VAL A 211 -5.63 -6.09 -16.95
N GLY A 212 -5.94 -4.80 -16.79
CA GLY A 212 -7.15 -4.33 -16.11
C GLY A 212 -7.00 -4.14 -14.60
N ILE A 213 -5.76 -4.07 -14.08
CA ILE A 213 -5.52 -3.55 -12.73
C ILE A 213 -5.80 -2.04 -12.74
N GLU A 214 -6.42 -1.50 -11.70
CA GLU A 214 -6.98 -0.14 -11.69
C GLU A 214 -6.00 0.92 -11.19
N GLY A 215 -4.82 0.51 -10.71
CA GLY A 215 -3.81 1.43 -10.22
C GLY A 215 -2.79 0.77 -9.32
N VAL A 216 -2.21 1.56 -8.41
CA VAL A 216 -1.16 1.09 -7.51
C VAL A 216 -1.28 1.63 -6.09
N ILE A 217 -0.92 0.81 -5.11
CA ILE A 217 -0.64 1.19 -3.72
C ILE A 217 0.85 0.89 -3.45
N ASP A 218 1.73 1.81 -3.86
CA ASP A 218 3.18 1.56 -3.97
C ASP A 218 4.05 2.52 -3.15
N GLY A 219 5.16 1.99 -2.61
CA GLY A 219 6.08 2.73 -1.77
C GLY A 219 6.76 3.90 -2.49
N LEU A 220 7.13 3.77 -3.77
CA LEU A 220 7.82 4.86 -4.49
C LEU A 220 6.96 6.11 -4.63
N SER A 221 5.64 5.95 -4.69
CA SER A 221 4.71 7.09 -4.72
C SER A 221 4.79 7.99 -3.48
N THR A 222 5.36 7.50 -2.37
CA THR A 222 5.66 8.33 -1.19
C THR A 222 6.85 9.27 -1.39
N VAL A 223 7.73 8.92 -2.33
CA VAL A 223 8.93 9.66 -2.69
C VAL A 223 8.68 10.48 -3.95
N PHE A 224 8.12 9.90 -5.01
CA PHE A 224 7.89 10.52 -6.32
C PHE A 224 6.41 10.47 -6.71
N PRO A 225 5.53 11.17 -5.97
CA PRO A 225 4.08 11.11 -6.20
C PRO A 225 3.68 11.55 -7.62
N LYS A 226 4.22 12.67 -8.13
CA LYS A 226 3.82 13.21 -9.43
C LYS A 226 4.28 12.32 -10.57
N SER A 227 5.46 11.73 -10.49
CA SER A 227 6.01 10.82 -11.50
C SER A 227 5.17 9.56 -11.59
N MET A 228 4.75 8.99 -10.45
CA MET A 228 3.85 7.82 -10.44
C MET A 228 2.46 8.15 -11.00
N ILE A 229 1.92 9.32 -10.67
CA ILE A 229 0.65 9.81 -11.23
C ILE A 229 0.78 10.06 -12.73
N HIS A 230 1.89 10.66 -13.17
CA HIS A 230 2.16 10.92 -14.57
C HIS A 230 2.28 9.62 -15.36
N LEU A 231 2.99 8.62 -14.83
CA LEU A 231 3.06 7.28 -15.42
C LEU A 231 1.67 6.64 -15.58
N PHE A 232 0.85 6.71 -14.53
CA PHE A 232 -0.54 6.24 -14.59
C PHE A 232 -1.32 6.97 -15.68
N ASN A 233 -1.25 8.31 -15.74
CA ASN A 233 -1.99 9.12 -16.70
C ASN A 233 -1.55 8.88 -18.15
N LEU A 234 -0.23 8.79 -18.42
CA LEU A 234 0.28 8.46 -19.76
C LEU A 234 -0.35 7.17 -20.29
N TYR A 235 -0.44 6.14 -19.44
CA TYR A 235 -1.10 4.89 -19.83
C TYR A 235 -2.60 5.07 -20.09
N GLN A 236 -3.32 5.76 -19.19
CA GLN A 236 -4.76 6.03 -19.36
C GLN A 236 -5.07 6.86 -20.62
N GLU A 237 -4.17 7.75 -21.01
CA GLU A 237 -4.27 8.58 -22.21
C GLU A 237 -3.88 7.83 -23.50
N GLY A 238 -3.47 6.57 -23.42
CA GLY A 238 -3.06 5.77 -24.57
C GLY A 238 -1.65 6.08 -25.09
N LYS A 239 -0.85 6.86 -24.35
CA LYS A 239 0.56 7.20 -24.64
C LYS A 239 1.48 6.06 -24.20
N THR A 240 1.30 4.89 -24.81
CA THR A 240 1.91 3.65 -24.34
C THR A 240 3.43 3.61 -24.48
N GLU A 241 3.99 4.30 -25.47
CA GLU A 241 5.44 4.38 -25.66
C GLU A 241 6.09 5.25 -24.58
N GLU A 242 5.53 6.43 -24.32
CA GLU A 242 5.99 7.32 -23.23
C GLU A 242 5.79 6.67 -21.87
N ALA A 243 4.66 6.01 -21.65
CA ALA A 243 4.41 5.26 -20.42
C ALA A 243 5.44 4.12 -20.23
N SER A 244 5.77 3.38 -21.29
CA SER A 244 6.78 2.32 -21.23
C SER A 244 8.16 2.89 -20.89
N LYS A 245 8.55 4.02 -21.49
CA LYS A 245 9.83 4.67 -21.22
C LYS A 245 9.92 5.18 -19.78
N LEU A 246 8.86 5.79 -19.26
CA LEU A 246 8.82 6.21 -17.86
C LEU A 246 8.76 5.02 -16.91
N GLN A 247 8.05 3.94 -17.27
CA GLN A 247 8.04 2.69 -16.50
C GLN A 247 9.47 2.14 -16.32
N GLU A 248 10.29 2.15 -17.37
CA GLU A 248 11.70 1.70 -17.27
C GLU A 248 12.47 2.45 -16.18
N LEU A 249 12.40 3.79 -16.19
CA LEU A 249 13.05 4.63 -15.18
C LEU A 249 12.46 4.39 -13.77
N VAL A 250 11.14 4.35 -13.66
CA VAL A 250 10.44 4.04 -12.40
C VAL A 250 10.90 2.69 -11.86
N THR A 251 10.97 1.65 -12.69
CA THR A 251 11.43 0.32 -12.29
C THR A 251 12.88 0.36 -11.84
N ALA A 252 13.77 1.03 -12.58
CA ALA A 252 15.18 1.16 -12.22
C ALA A 252 15.39 1.81 -10.83
N VAL A 253 14.59 2.83 -10.50
CA VAL A 253 14.61 3.44 -9.16
C VAL A 253 13.94 2.54 -8.12
N ASN A 254 12.83 1.88 -8.46
CA ASN A 254 12.13 0.99 -7.52
C ASN A 254 12.91 -0.29 -7.18
N GLU A 255 13.88 -0.70 -7.98
CA GLU A 255 14.79 -1.80 -7.59
C GLU A 255 15.60 -1.45 -6.33
N MET A 256 15.91 -0.16 -6.12
CA MET A 256 16.51 0.31 -4.87
C MET A 256 15.58 0.04 -3.69
N THR A 257 14.30 0.38 -3.81
CA THR A 257 13.30 0.20 -2.74
C THR A 257 12.93 -1.27 -2.56
N ALA A 258 13.08 -2.11 -3.59
CA ALA A 258 12.90 -3.56 -3.48
C ALA A 258 13.96 -4.20 -2.56
N VAL A 259 15.20 -3.70 -2.63
CA VAL A 259 16.32 -4.21 -1.82
C VAL A 259 16.37 -3.52 -0.44
N LEU A 260 16.29 -2.19 -0.40
CA LEU A 260 16.39 -1.40 0.84
C LEU A 260 15.06 -1.32 1.62
N ASN A 261 13.95 -1.70 0.99
CA ASN A 261 12.61 -1.78 1.57
C ASN A 261 12.19 -0.45 2.25
N LEU A 262 11.37 -0.53 3.32
CA LEU A 262 10.87 0.63 4.05
C LEU A 262 11.98 1.57 4.55
N LEU A 263 13.18 1.06 4.86
CA LEU A 263 14.31 1.88 5.29
C LEU A 263 14.85 2.72 4.13
N GLY A 264 14.93 2.14 2.93
CA GLY A 264 15.24 2.87 1.71
C GLY A 264 14.22 3.96 1.40
N ILE A 265 12.93 3.69 1.63
CA ILE A 265 11.87 4.71 1.47
C ILE A 265 12.04 5.86 2.47
N LYS A 266 12.28 5.57 3.76
CA LYS A 266 12.56 6.62 4.77
C LYS A 266 13.79 7.43 4.40
N TYR A 267 14.86 6.77 3.96
CA TYR A 267 16.08 7.43 3.51
C TYR A 267 15.82 8.36 2.32
N ALA A 268 15.08 7.88 1.31
CA ALA A 268 14.71 8.67 0.15
C ALA A 268 13.87 9.89 0.52
N ILE A 269 12.88 9.74 1.41
CA ILE A 269 12.07 10.86 1.91
C ILE A 269 12.93 11.88 2.65
N LYS A 270 13.85 11.44 3.51
CA LYS A 270 14.77 12.34 4.19
C LYS A 270 15.66 13.09 3.21
N HIS A 271 16.17 12.38 2.21
CA HIS A 271 17.03 12.96 1.17
C HIS A 271 16.31 14.06 0.39
N ARG A 272 15.08 13.82 -0.07
CA ARG A 272 14.32 14.77 -0.89
C ARG A 272 13.66 15.89 -0.10
N PHE A 273 13.07 15.55 1.04
CA PHE A 273 12.14 16.44 1.73
C PHE A 273 12.67 16.91 3.09
N GLY A 274 13.80 16.37 3.56
CA GLY A 274 14.32 16.64 4.90
C GLY A 274 13.47 16.04 6.04
N LEU A 275 12.42 15.29 5.71
CA LEU A 275 11.43 14.76 6.66
C LEU A 275 11.89 13.45 7.31
N GLY A 276 11.50 13.27 8.58
CA GLY A 276 11.88 12.13 9.41
C GLY A 276 13.18 12.37 10.17
N GLU A 277 13.11 12.40 11.50
CA GLU A 277 14.30 12.47 12.33
C GLU A 277 15.06 11.13 12.35
N SER A 278 14.34 10.02 12.56
CA SER A 278 14.90 8.67 12.53
C SER A 278 14.82 8.06 11.13
N LEU A 279 15.98 7.67 10.59
CA LEU A 279 16.09 6.92 9.34
C LEU A 279 15.87 5.41 9.51
N VAL A 280 15.96 4.94 10.75
CA VAL A 280 15.78 3.53 11.10
C VAL A 280 14.37 3.26 11.65
N GLY A 281 13.95 2.00 11.60
CA GLY A 281 12.73 1.52 12.23
C GLY A 281 12.91 1.21 13.72
N ARG A 282 11.87 0.63 14.33
CA ARG A 282 11.99 0.00 15.66
C ARG A 282 12.62 -1.38 15.53
N PRO A 283 13.35 -1.89 16.55
CA PRO A 283 13.91 -3.24 16.51
C PRO A 283 12.85 -4.28 16.09
N PRO A 284 13.20 -5.23 15.20
CA PRO A 284 14.54 -5.52 14.66
C PRO A 284 14.90 -4.73 13.37
N LEU A 285 14.21 -3.62 13.06
CA LEU A 285 14.43 -2.79 11.87
C LEU A 285 15.33 -1.57 12.15
N ASP A 286 16.10 -1.60 13.24
CA ASP A 286 16.93 -0.50 13.74
C ASP A 286 18.32 -0.41 13.08
N GLN A 287 18.45 -0.94 11.86
CA GLN A 287 19.68 -0.93 11.07
C GLN A 287 19.69 0.22 10.05
N GLU A 288 20.89 0.69 9.73
CA GLU A 288 21.08 1.60 8.60
C GLU A 288 20.88 0.87 7.27
N ILE A 289 20.63 1.63 6.20
CA ILE A 289 20.54 1.07 4.85
C ILE A 289 21.94 0.65 4.35
N ASP A 290 21.98 -0.30 3.43
CA ASP A 290 23.19 -0.55 2.64
C ASP A 290 23.38 0.59 1.64
N ILE A 291 24.30 1.50 1.95
CA ILE A 291 24.58 2.67 1.10
C ILE A 291 25.09 2.28 -0.28
N THR A 292 25.72 1.12 -0.44
CA THR A 292 26.23 0.67 -1.75
C THR A 292 25.08 0.37 -2.73
N VAL A 293 23.94 -0.09 -2.20
CA VAL A 293 22.71 -0.26 -2.97
C VAL A 293 22.12 1.10 -3.34
N TRP A 294 22.08 2.05 -2.40
CA TRP A 294 21.64 3.42 -2.72
C TRP A 294 22.47 4.05 -3.84
N ASP A 295 23.80 4.04 -3.70
CA ASP A 295 24.73 4.63 -4.65
C ASP A 295 24.61 4.02 -6.04
N LYS A 296 24.37 2.70 -6.13
CA LYS A 296 24.12 2.00 -7.40
C LYS A 296 22.93 2.56 -8.17
N HIS A 297 21.87 2.99 -7.48
CA HIS A 297 20.63 3.47 -8.10
C HIS A 297 20.51 5.01 -8.11
N TYR A 298 21.50 5.72 -7.54
CA TYR A 298 21.42 7.17 -7.33
C TYR A 298 21.35 7.99 -8.63
N GLU A 299 21.99 7.54 -9.72
CA GLU A 299 21.89 8.24 -11.01
C GLU A 299 20.48 8.19 -11.59
N ASP A 300 19.80 7.05 -11.49
CA ASP A 300 18.41 6.93 -11.93
C ASP A 300 17.45 7.67 -10.98
N PHE A 301 17.76 7.67 -9.68
CA PHE A 301 17.04 8.47 -8.69
C PHE A 301 17.04 9.96 -9.06
N LYS A 302 18.20 10.53 -9.39
CA LYS A 302 18.33 11.93 -9.81
C LYS A 302 17.58 12.23 -11.11
N LYS A 303 17.55 11.29 -12.07
CA LYS A 303 16.78 11.45 -13.31
C LYS A 303 15.28 11.53 -13.01
N LEU A 304 14.80 10.65 -12.12
CA LEU A 304 13.39 10.64 -11.72
C LEU A 304 13.04 11.88 -10.88
N GLU A 305 13.96 12.35 -10.03
CA GLU A 305 13.82 13.60 -9.30
C GLU A 305 13.71 14.82 -10.21
N ALA A 306 14.58 14.94 -11.21
CA ALA A 306 14.49 16.03 -12.19
C ALA A 306 13.17 16.00 -12.96
N LEU A 307 12.64 14.81 -13.27
CA LEU A 307 11.31 14.68 -13.86
C LEU A 307 10.21 15.12 -12.88
N GLU A 308 10.23 14.63 -11.64
CA GLU A 308 9.26 14.98 -10.60
C GLU A 308 9.14 16.49 -10.38
N GLU A 309 10.27 17.21 -10.39
CA GLU A 309 10.31 18.66 -10.22
C GLU A 309 9.78 19.43 -11.44
N SER A 310 9.80 18.80 -12.62
CA SER A 310 9.30 19.40 -13.85
C SER A 310 7.79 19.23 -14.05
N LEU A 311 7.15 18.34 -13.29
CA LEU A 311 5.71 18.05 -13.29
C LEU A 311 4.96 18.98 -12.30
#